data_AF-A0A5C4TPF5-F1
#
_entry.id   AF-A0A5C4TPF5-F1
#
_cell.length_a   1.000
_cell.length_b   1.000
_cell.length_c   1.000
_cell.angle_alpha   90.00
_cell.angle_beta   90.00
_cell.angle_gamma   90.00
#
_symmetry.space_group_name_H-M   'P 1'
#
loop_
_entity.id
_entity.type
_entity.pdbx_description
1 polymer ?
#
loop_
_entity_poly.entity_id
_entity_poly.type
_entity_poly.pdbx_seq_one_letter_code
_entity_poly.pdbx_strand_id
1 'polypeptide(L)'
;MNWFFKNNLNFYSRSSLMKYYSGLDISLKETFISIVDEKGKIVKEEVVASESSAIAEFLLSQSREYESIKVQEAIKDLDKVSKDSIEALVCSLEIIEESIKKLDKILSEKGKKDEVCKLLTTVPGVGIIVAMTYKATIDNPHRFETSDTVGAYMGLTPRQYASGEVNRHGSISKMGPVECRNMLYEAAHTILTVSKKKFKLKSWGIKLAKKKGIKKAVVALARKLAVIMHRMLVDKTEFYYQ
;
A
#
# COMPACT_ATOMS: atom_id res chain seq x y z
N MET A 1 -7.17 -6.60 -16.29
CA MET A 1 -8.33 -6.94 -15.46
C MET A 1 -8.98 -8.29 -15.82
N ASN A 2 -8.40 -9.12 -16.71
CA ASN A 2 -9.00 -10.41 -17.13
C ASN A 2 -8.41 -11.67 -16.46
N TRP A 3 -7.48 -11.52 -15.50
CA TRP A 3 -6.69 -12.67 -15.01
C TRP A 3 -7.31 -13.36 -13.78
N PHE A 4 -8.05 -12.65 -12.92
CA PHE A 4 -8.57 -13.21 -11.67
C PHE A 4 -9.89 -14.00 -11.79
N PHE A 5 -10.71 -13.72 -12.80
CA PHE A 5 -12.04 -14.34 -12.91
C PHE A 5 -12.03 -15.78 -13.47
N LYS A 6 -11.01 -16.19 -14.23
CA LYS A 6 -11.06 -17.45 -14.99
C LYS A 6 -10.71 -18.72 -14.21
N ASN A 7 -10.08 -18.64 -13.04
CA ASN A 7 -9.50 -19.82 -12.37
C ASN A 7 -10.32 -20.39 -11.19
N ASN A 8 -11.43 -19.76 -10.77
CA ASN A 8 -12.21 -20.21 -9.61
C ASN A 8 -13.54 -20.89 -9.94
N LEU A 9 -13.88 -21.05 -11.22
CA LEU A 9 -15.20 -21.55 -11.66
C LEU A 9 -15.38 -23.08 -11.57
N ASN A 10 -14.34 -23.85 -11.25
CA ASN A 10 -14.39 -25.31 -11.30
C ASN A 10 -14.58 -26.02 -9.95
N PHE A 11 -14.73 -25.31 -8.82
CA PHE A 11 -14.81 -25.94 -7.49
C PHE A 11 -16.21 -25.99 -6.85
N TYR A 12 -17.22 -25.35 -7.43
CA TYR A 12 -18.58 -25.28 -6.86
C TYR A 12 -19.61 -25.94 -7.78
N SER A 13 -19.56 -27.27 -7.88
CA SER A 13 -20.68 -28.06 -8.40
C SER A 13 -21.38 -28.75 -7.23
N ARG A 14 -22.30 -28.03 -6.57
CA ARG A 14 -23.54 -28.51 -5.90
C ARG A 14 -24.08 -27.51 -4.87
N SER A 15 -24.89 -26.54 -5.33
CA SER A 15 -26.18 -26.16 -4.72
C SER A 15 -26.87 -25.17 -5.69
N SER A 16 -28.14 -25.38 -6.00
CA SER A 16 -28.86 -24.67 -7.06
C SER A 16 -29.51 -23.35 -6.61
N LEU A 17 -28.83 -22.52 -5.81
CA LEU A 17 -29.49 -21.38 -5.12
C LEU A 17 -28.66 -20.08 -4.96
N MET A 18 -27.67 -19.79 -5.81
CA MET A 18 -27.07 -18.44 -5.86
C MET A 18 -27.14 -17.86 -7.27
N LYS A 19 -28.03 -16.88 -7.48
CA LYS A 19 -28.28 -16.22 -8.77
C LYS A 19 -27.39 -14.99 -9.02
N TYR A 20 -26.85 -14.39 -7.95
CA TYR A 20 -26.02 -13.19 -8.02
C TYR A 20 -24.83 -13.24 -7.04
N TYR A 21 -23.70 -12.64 -7.43
CA TYR A 21 -22.44 -12.61 -6.70
C TYR A 21 -21.95 -11.18 -6.53
N SER A 22 -21.43 -10.80 -5.35
CA SER A 22 -20.79 -9.51 -5.12
C SER A 22 -19.27 -9.62 -5.16
N GLY A 23 -18.63 -8.99 -6.13
CA GLY A 23 -17.20 -8.71 -6.12
C GLY A 23 -16.93 -7.44 -5.31
N LEU A 24 -15.99 -7.52 -4.36
CA LEU A 24 -15.52 -6.37 -3.58
C LEU A 24 -14.05 -6.11 -3.93
N ASP A 25 -13.78 -4.93 -4.48
CA ASP A 25 -12.41 -4.42 -4.69
C ASP A 25 -12.17 -3.30 -3.66
N ILE A 26 -11.48 -3.67 -2.58
CA ILE A 26 -11.35 -2.85 -1.36
C ILE A 26 -10.08 -2.00 -1.45
N SER A 27 -10.22 -0.68 -1.31
CA SER A 27 -9.11 0.27 -1.19
C SER A 27 -9.09 0.94 0.19
N LEU A 28 -8.17 1.89 0.41
CA LEU A 28 -8.03 2.59 1.69
C LEU A 28 -9.14 3.61 1.99
N LYS A 29 -9.93 4.00 0.99
CA LYS A 29 -10.96 5.05 1.13
C LYS A 29 -12.29 4.63 0.53
N GLU A 30 -12.25 3.98 -0.63
CA GLU A 30 -13.42 3.63 -1.41
C GLU A 30 -13.34 2.16 -1.84
N THR A 31 -14.44 1.44 -1.68
CA THR A 31 -14.58 0.05 -2.09
C THR A 31 -15.50 0.02 -3.30
N PHE A 32 -15.01 -0.57 -4.39
CA PHE A 32 -15.80 -0.81 -5.59
C PHE A 32 -16.54 -2.11 -5.42
N ILE A 33 -17.86 -2.07 -5.55
CA ILE A 33 -18.74 -3.22 -5.41
C ILE A 33 -19.38 -3.50 -6.75
N SER A 34 -19.19 -4.71 -7.27
CA SER A 34 -19.83 -5.18 -8.50
C SER A 34 -20.75 -6.35 -8.20
N ILE A 35 -22.03 -6.28 -8.57
CA ILE A 35 -22.97 -7.39 -8.52
C ILE A 35 -22.99 -8.05 -9.90
N VAL A 36 -22.80 -9.36 -9.93
CA VAL A 36 -22.65 -10.17 -11.14
C VAL A 36 -23.70 -11.28 -11.13
N ASP A 37 -24.37 -11.52 -12.26
CA ASP A 37 -25.30 -12.64 -12.39
C ASP A 37 -24.57 -13.99 -12.59
N GLU A 38 -25.34 -15.08 -12.60
CA GLU A 38 -24.85 -16.44 -12.85
C GLU A 38 -24.10 -16.62 -14.19
N LYS A 39 -24.30 -15.72 -15.16
CA LYS A 39 -23.65 -15.74 -16.47
C LYS A 39 -22.39 -14.89 -16.51
N GLY A 40 -21.99 -14.29 -15.38
CA GLY A 40 -20.83 -13.42 -15.29
C GLY A 40 -21.07 -12.00 -15.79
N LYS A 41 -22.34 -11.60 -16.03
CA LYS A 41 -22.68 -10.25 -16.46
C LYS A 41 -22.82 -9.35 -15.24
N ILE A 42 -22.15 -8.20 -15.29
CA ILE A 42 -22.29 -7.17 -14.26
C ILE A 42 -23.69 -6.56 -14.36
N VAL A 43 -24.47 -6.66 -13.29
CA VAL A 43 -25.82 -6.13 -13.18
C VAL A 43 -25.88 -4.83 -12.39
N LYS A 44 -24.87 -4.56 -11.54
CA LYS A 44 -24.74 -3.31 -10.80
C LYS A 44 -23.28 -3.06 -10.44
N GLU A 45 -22.87 -1.80 -10.46
CA GLU A 45 -21.61 -1.33 -9.89
C GLU A 45 -21.89 -0.12 -9.00
N GLU A 46 -21.18 -0.04 -7.88
CA GLU A 46 -21.24 1.11 -6.97
C GLU A 46 -19.88 1.33 -6.31
N VAL A 47 -19.64 2.56 -5.88
CA VAL A 47 -18.48 2.93 -5.07
C VAL A 47 -18.96 3.41 -3.71
N VAL A 48 -18.54 2.72 -2.66
CA VAL A 48 -18.89 3.08 -1.28
C VAL A 48 -17.64 3.41 -0.49
N ALA A 49 -17.78 4.08 0.65
CA ALA A 49 -16.66 4.25 1.59
C ALA A 49 -16.13 2.86 2.01
N SER A 50 -14.82 2.72 2.19
CA SER A 50 -14.18 1.47 2.67
C SER A 50 -14.35 1.25 4.17
N GLU A 51 -15.55 1.54 4.66
CA GLU A 51 -15.99 1.29 6.02
C GLU A 51 -16.91 0.07 5.98
N SER A 52 -16.73 -0.85 6.93
CA SER A 52 -17.50 -2.09 7.00
C SER A 52 -19.01 -1.83 7.12
N SER A 53 -19.41 -0.76 7.79
CA SER A 53 -20.80 -0.27 7.85
C SER A 53 -21.34 0.14 6.48
N ALA A 54 -20.61 0.98 5.73
CA ALA A 54 -21.03 1.47 4.42
C ALA A 54 -21.15 0.35 3.37
N ILE A 55 -20.21 -0.59 3.40
CA ILE A 55 -20.25 -1.79 2.54
C ILE A 55 -21.45 -2.67 2.91
N ALA A 56 -21.68 -2.91 4.21
CA ALA A 56 -22.80 -3.72 4.68
C ALA A 56 -24.16 -3.07 4.37
N GLU A 57 -24.32 -1.77 4.61
CA GLU A 57 -25.52 -1.01 4.30
C GLU A 57 -25.86 -1.06 2.81
N PHE A 58 -24.87 -0.85 1.94
CA PHE A 58 -25.07 -0.96 0.50
C PHE A 58 -25.52 -2.36 0.12
N LEU A 59 -24.79 -3.40 0.54
CA LEU A 59 -25.11 -4.78 0.20
C LEU A 59 -26.50 -5.20 0.72
N LEU A 60 -26.87 -4.76 1.93
CA LEU A 60 -28.20 -4.97 2.51
C LEU A 60 -29.30 -4.20 1.76
N SER A 61 -29.03 -2.98 1.27
CA SER A 61 -30.00 -2.22 0.47
C SER A 61 -30.35 -2.93 -0.84
N GLN A 62 -29.37 -3.65 -1.42
CA GLN A 62 -29.53 -4.41 -2.66
C GLN A 62 -30.16 -5.80 -2.42
N SER A 63 -30.28 -6.25 -1.18
CA SER A 63 -30.78 -7.59 -0.82
C SER A 63 -32.26 -7.86 -1.14
N ARG A 64 -33.06 -6.81 -1.37
CA ARG A 64 -34.48 -6.94 -1.79
C ARG A 64 -34.65 -7.15 -3.29
N GLU A 65 -33.73 -6.62 -4.10
CA GLU A 65 -33.76 -6.68 -5.57
C GLU A 65 -32.91 -7.84 -6.10
N TYR A 66 -31.84 -8.20 -5.37
CA TYR A 66 -30.98 -9.33 -5.66
C TYR A 66 -31.00 -10.27 -4.45
N GLU A 67 -31.85 -11.28 -4.52
CA GLU A 67 -32.24 -12.23 -3.46
C GLU A 67 -31.09 -13.06 -2.83
N SER A 68 -29.82 -12.72 -3.10
CA SER A 68 -28.62 -13.45 -2.64
C SER A 68 -27.49 -12.58 -2.06
N ILE A 69 -27.68 -11.28 -1.85
CA ILE A 69 -26.68 -10.45 -1.14
C ILE A 69 -27.02 -10.39 0.34
N LYS A 70 -26.90 -11.53 1.01
CA LYS A 70 -27.00 -11.57 2.47
C LYS A 70 -25.88 -12.44 3.00
N VAL A 71 -24.75 -11.81 3.33
CA VAL A 71 -23.66 -12.45 4.07
C VAL A 71 -24.21 -13.11 5.35
N GLN A 72 -25.25 -12.52 5.97
CA GLN A 72 -25.91 -13.08 7.16
C GLN A 72 -26.92 -14.22 6.87
N GLU A 73 -27.53 -14.33 5.69
CA GLU A 73 -28.38 -15.49 5.34
C GLU A 73 -27.59 -16.63 4.71
N ALA A 74 -26.52 -16.35 3.96
CA ALA A 74 -25.59 -17.38 3.50
C ALA A 74 -25.00 -18.14 4.69
N ILE A 75 -24.70 -17.43 5.80
CA ILE A 75 -24.31 -18.06 7.06
C ILE A 75 -25.44 -18.94 7.60
N LYS A 76 -26.74 -18.61 7.48
CA LYS A 76 -27.82 -19.47 8.03
C LYS A 76 -27.87 -20.87 7.41
N ASP A 77 -27.60 -20.99 6.11
CA ASP A 77 -27.62 -22.27 5.38
C ASP A 77 -26.28 -23.03 5.40
N LEU A 78 -25.23 -22.46 6.01
CA LEU A 78 -23.99 -23.19 6.25
C LEU A 78 -24.20 -24.29 7.29
N ASP A 79 -23.56 -25.43 7.06
CA ASP A 79 -23.45 -26.48 8.06
C ASP A 79 -22.67 -25.97 9.28
N LYS A 80 -22.90 -26.59 10.44
CA LYS A 80 -22.34 -26.14 11.72
C LYS A 80 -20.81 -26.02 11.67
N VAL A 81 -20.13 -26.94 10.98
CA VAL A 81 -18.65 -26.95 10.92
C VAL A 81 -18.12 -25.73 10.15
N SER A 82 -18.79 -25.36 9.06
CA SER A 82 -18.41 -24.17 8.28
C SER A 82 -18.69 -22.86 9.05
N LYS A 83 -19.78 -22.80 9.83
CA LYS A 83 -20.07 -21.65 10.72
C LYS A 83 -19.00 -21.47 11.78
N ASP A 84 -18.72 -22.53 12.53
CA ASP A 84 -17.73 -22.54 13.60
C ASP A 84 -16.33 -22.16 13.07
N SER A 85 -15.99 -22.61 11.86
CA SER A 85 -14.72 -22.27 11.19
C SER A 85 -14.62 -20.79 10.79
N ILE A 86 -15.69 -20.21 10.23
CA ILE A 86 -15.72 -18.78 9.87
C ILE A 86 -15.66 -17.91 11.14
N GLU A 87 -16.42 -18.27 12.18
CA GLU A 87 -16.37 -17.58 13.46
C GLU A 87 -14.96 -17.60 14.05
N ALA A 88 -14.28 -18.75 14.02
CA ALA A 88 -12.90 -18.86 14.48
C ALA A 88 -11.93 -17.96 13.68
N LEU A 89 -12.10 -17.85 12.35
CA LEU A 89 -11.28 -16.98 11.50
C LEU A 89 -11.56 -15.50 11.78
N VAL A 90 -12.82 -15.11 11.98
CA VAL A 90 -13.20 -13.73 12.34
C VAL A 90 -12.60 -13.34 13.69
N CYS A 91 -12.74 -14.19 14.72
CA CYS A 91 -12.10 -13.94 16.01
C CYS A 91 -10.57 -13.84 15.89
N SER A 92 -9.95 -14.67 15.05
CA SER A 92 -8.50 -14.60 14.82
C SER A 92 -8.09 -13.27 14.17
N LEU A 93 -8.87 -12.78 13.21
CA LEU A 93 -8.64 -11.47 12.58
C LEU A 93 -8.73 -10.33 13.60
N GLU A 94 -9.76 -10.33 14.45
CA GLU A 94 -9.93 -9.31 15.50
C GLU A 94 -8.71 -9.25 16.44
N ILE A 95 -8.18 -10.41 16.85
CA ILE A 95 -6.99 -10.50 17.70
C ILE A 95 -5.75 -9.93 16.99
N ILE A 96 -5.58 -10.22 15.70
CA ILE A 96 -4.46 -9.71 14.91
C ILE A 96 -4.58 -8.19 14.75
N GLU A 97 -5.77 -7.67 14.45
CA GLU A 97 -6.01 -6.23 14.36
C GLU A 97 -5.69 -5.49 15.65
N GLU A 98 -6.11 -6.03 16.81
CA GLU A 98 -5.74 -5.48 18.10
C GLU A 98 -4.24 -5.48 18.34
N SER A 99 -3.58 -6.57 17.96
CA SER A 99 -2.13 -6.71 18.10
C SER A 99 -1.37 -5.68 17.26
N ILE A 100 -1.81 -5.46 16.03
CA ILE A 100 -1.28 -4.40 15.14
C ILE A 100 -1.48 -3.02 15.79
N LYS A 101 -2.69 -2.69 16.27
CA LYS A 101 -2.97 -1.41 16.95
C LYS A 101 -2.07 -1.19 18.17
N LYS A 102 -1.84 -2.24 18.97
CA LYS A 102 -0.95 -2.19 20.14
C LYS A 102 0.49 -1.90 19.72
N LEU A 103 1.01 -2.59 18.70
CA LEU A 103 2.37 -2.39 18.19
C LEU A 103 2.55 -1.01 17.56
N ASP A 104 1.57 -0.53 16.79
CA ASP A 104 1.58 0.81 16.20
C ASP A 104 1.64 1.90 17.27
N LYS A 105 0.91 1.72 18.39
CA LYS A 105 0.97 2.64 19.53
C LYS A 105 2.38 2.67 20.13
N ILE A 106 2.97 1.50 20.38
CA ILE A 106 4.34 1.39 20.93
C ILE A 106 5.35 2.06 20.00
N LEU A 107 5.28 1.81 18.69
CA LEU A 107 6.17 2.41 17.70
C LEU A 107 5.97 3.93 17.62
N SER A 108 4.72 4.40 17.65
CA SER A 108 4.40 5.83 17.64
C SER A 108 4.98 6.54 18.86
N GLU A 109 4.83 5.96 20.06
CA GLU A 109 5.38 6.51 21.31
C GLU A 109 6.91 6.54 21.30
N LYS A 110 7.56 5.47 20.84
CA LYS A 110 9.02 5.42 20.69
C LYS A 110 9.52 6.44 19.67
N GLY A 111 8.91 6.48 18.49
CA GLY A 111 9.30 7.39 17.41
C GLY A 111 9.12 8.86 17.79
N LYS A 112 8.06 9.22 18.53
CA LYS A 112 7.86 10.59 19.02
C LYS A 112 8.91 11.07 20.02
N LYS A 113 9.57 10.16 20.75
CA LYS A 113 10.64 10.49 21.69
C LYS A 113 12.02 10.52 21.02
N ASP A 114 12.14 9.98 19.82
CA ASP A 114 13.40 9.84 19.11
C ASP A 114 13.70 11.07 18.24
N GLU A 115 14.80 11.77 18.52
CA GLU A 115 15.17 13.01 17.81
C GLU A 115 15.41 12.80 16.30
N VAL A 116 15.98 11.65 15.93
CA VAL A 116 16.18 11.32 14.51
C VAL A 116 14.85 11.11 13.81
N CYS A 117 13.90 10.43 14.46
CA CYS A 117 12.56 10.25 13.91
C CYS A 117 11.83 11.59 13.77
N LYS A 118 11.89 12.46 14.80
CA LYS A 118 11.33 13.82 14.71
C LYS A 118 11.88 14.56 13.50
N LEU A 119 13.21 14.57 13.34
CA LEU A 119 13.89 15.20 12.22
C LEU A 119 13.39 14.67 10.86
N LEU A 120 13.36 13.35 10.67
CA LEU A 120 12.94 12.72 9.41
C LEU A 120 11.45 12.93 9.12
N THR A 121 10.59 12.96 10.13
CA THR A 121 9.14 13.18 9.96
C THR A 121 8.79 14.63 9.59
N THR A 122 9.74 15.56 9.61
CA THR A 122 9.55 16.91 9.04
C THR A 122 9.33 16.86 7.52
N VAL A 123 9.81 15.81 6.84
CA VAL A 123 9.59 15.61 5.41
C VAL A 123 8.11 15.23 5.17
N PRO A 124 7.36 15.99 4.34
CA PRO A 124 6.00 15.61 4.00
C PRO A 124 5.97 14.19 3.39
N GLY A 125 5.06 13.33 3.86
CA GLY A 125 4.94 11.95 3.41
C GLY A 125 5.82 10.94 4.14
N VAL A 126 6.74 11.38 5.01
CA VAL A 126 7.52 10.49 5.88
C VAL A 126 6.82 10.39 7.24
N GLY A 127 6.26 9.21 7.54
CA GLY A 127 5.69 8.89 8.85
C GLY A 127 6.69 8.22 9.80
N ILE A 128 6.26 7.94 11.03
CA ILE A 128 7.11 7.35 12.09
C ILE A 128 7.70 6.00 11.64
N ILE A 129 6.90 5.10 11.05
CA ILE A 129 7.38 3.79 10.59
C ILE A 129 8.45 3.95 9.52
N VAL A 130 8.25 4.86 8.56
CA VAL A 130 9.23 5.16 7.51
C VAL A 130 10.53 5.70 8.12
N ALA A 131 10.42 6.66 9.04
CA ALA A 131 11.56 7.27 9.71
C ALA A 131 12.36 6.26 10.55
N MET A 132 11.68 5.43 11.34
CA MET A 132 12.30 4.37 12.14
C MET A 132 12.98 3.32 11.27
N THR A 133 12.31 2.87 10.20
CA THR A 133 12.88 1.90 9.26
C THR A 133 14.13 2.46 8.59
N TYR A 134 14.07 3.72 8.15
CA TYR A 134 15.19 4.40 7.52
C TYR A 134 16.36 4.57 8.50
N LYS A 135 16.08 5.03 9.73
CA LYS A 135 17.06 5.14 10.80
C LYS A 135 17.75 3.81 11.07
N ALA A 136 16.99 2.74 11.29
CA ALA A 136 17.53 1.40 11.54
C ALA A 136 18.38 0.86 10.38
N THR A 137 18.01 1.23 9.15
CA THR A 137 18.70 0.78 7.94
C THR A 137 20.02 1.52 7.70
N ILE A 138 20.07 2.81 8.00
CA ILE A 138 21.28 3.64 7.87
C ILE A 138 22.22 3.43 9.04
N ASP A 139 21.68 3.29 10.26
CA ASP A 139 22.41 3.15 11.52
C ASP A 139 23.41 4.29 11.78
N ASN A 140 24.58 4.25 11.13
CA ASN A 140 25.57 5.34 11.11
C ASN A 140 25.53 6.11 9.77
N PRO A 141 25.03 7.37 9.73
CA PRO A 141 25.02 8.19 8.52
C PRO A 141 26.42 8.50 7.97
N HIS A 142 27.44 8.62 8.82
CA HIS A 142 28.79 8.99 8.38
C HIS A 142 29.54 7.83 7.69
N ARG A 143 28.94 6.62 7.60
CA ARG A 143 29.53 5.49 6.87
C ARG A 143 29.50 5.66 5.35
N PHE A 144 28.69 6.60 4.84
CA PHE A 144 28.58 6.89 3.42
C PHE A 144 29.39 8.14 3.08
N GLU A 145 30.38 8.03 2.18
CA GLU A 145 31.18 9.17 1.71
C GLU A 145 30.32 10.27 1.09
N THR A 146 29.30 9.87 0.31
CA THR A 146 28.37 10.82 -0.32
C THR A 146 26.94 10.33 -0.19
N SER A 147 26.00 11.26 0.01
CA SER A 147 24.56 10.93 0.12
C SER A 147 24.00 10.21 -1.10
N ASP A 148 24.59 10.41 -2.29
CA ASP A 148 24.13 9.77 -3.52
C ASP A 148 24.32 8.24 -3.50
N THR A 149 25.34 7.75 -2.78
CA THR A 149 25.57 6.30 -2.61
C THR A 149 24.46 5.61 -1.85
N VAL A 150 23.72 6.32 -1.00
CA VAL A 150 22.57 5.76 -0.27
C VAL A 150 21.47 5.31 -1.23
N GLY A 151 21.25 6.03 -2.33
CA GLY A 151 20.31 5.60 -3.36
C GLY A 151 20.68 4.25 -3.98
N ALA A 152 21.98 3.98 -4.14
CA ALA A 152 22.49 2.70 -4.61
C ALA A 152 22.37 1.60 -3.56
N TYR A 153 22.70 1.93 -2.30
CA TYR A 153 22.57 1.04 -1.15
C TYR A 153 21.12 0.54 -0.96
N MET A 154 20.13 1.42 -1.16
CA MET A 154 18.70 1.08 -1.10
C MET A 154 18.19 0.30 -2.34
N GLY A 155 19.04 0.10 -3.35
CA GLY A 155 18.68 -0.56 -4.60
C GLY A 155 17.75 0.24 -5.50
N LEU A 156 17.76 1.57 -5.38
CA LEU A 156 16.93 2.50 -6.12
C LEU A 156 17.63 3.09 -7.36
N THR A 157 18.85 2.65 -7.65
CA THR A 157 19.60 3.01 -8.87
C THR A 157 19.26 2.06 -10.02
N PRO A 158 19.20 2.55 -11.28
CA PRO A 158 19.11 1.68 -12.44
C PRO A 158 20.28 0.68 -12.47
N ARG A 159 20.00 -0.57 -12.84
CA ARG A 159 21.02 -1.54 -13.19
C ARG A 159 21.67 -1.12 -14.50
N GLN A 160 22.99 -1.04 -14.53
CA GLN A 160 23.74 -0.82 -15.75
C GLN A 160 24.12 -2.16 -16.37
N TYR A 161 23.81 -2.35 -17.65
CA TYR A 161 24.35 -3.43 -18.46
C TYR A 161 25.33 -2.82 -19.44
N ALA A 162 26.61 -3.09 -19.24
CA ALA A 162 27.70 -2.64 -20.08
C ALA A 162 28.49 -3.87 -20.57
N SER A 163 28.32 -4.25 -21.83
CA SER A 163 29.31 -5.03 -22.58
C SER A 163 30.02 -4.07 -23.53
N GLY A 164 31.26 -4.33 -23.96
CA GLY A 164 32.14 -3.35 -24.62
C GLY A 164 31.55 -2.48 -25.75
N GLU A 165 30.43 -2.88 -26.36
CA GLU A 165 29.72 -2.15 -27.42
C GLU A 165 28.34 -1.59 -27.00
N VAL A 166 27.78 -1.99 -25.86
CA VAL A 166 26.40 -1.69 -25.45
C VAL A 166 26.35 -1.22 -24.00
N ASN A 167 25.97 0.04 -23.80
CA ASN A 167 25.66 0.60 -22.49
C ASN A 167 24.15 0.89 -22.40
N ARG A 168 23.41 0.10 -21.61
CA ARG A 168 21.97 0.24 -21.42
C ARG A 168 21.62 0.31 -19.94
N HIS A 169 20.71 1.24 -19.62
CA HIS A 169 20.12 1.37 -18.29
C HIS A 169 18.82 0.54 -18.21
N GLY A 170 18.77 -0.39 -17.26
CA GLY A 170 17.64 -1.30 -17.05
C GLY A 170 16.70 -0.87 -15.91
N SER A 171 15.99 -1.85 -15.35
CA SER A 171 15.22 -1.68 -14.11
C SER A 171 16.12 -1.29 -12.93
N ILE A 172 15.52 -0.81 -11.84
CA ILE A 172 16.27 -0.61 -10.60
C ILE A 172 16.93 -1.91 -10.12
N SER A 173 18.08 -1.80 -9.45
CA SER A 173 18.85 -2.98 -9.03
C SER A 173 18.10 -3.85 -8.03
N LYS A 174 17.25 -3.25 -7.17
CA LYS A 174 16.56 -3.91 -6.05
C LYS A 174 17.48 -4.57 -5.02
N MET A 175 18.79 -4.32 -5.10
CA MET A 175 19.75 -4.81 -4.12
C MET A 175 19.60 -4.07 -2.79
N GLY A 176 20.02 -4.69 -1.69
CA GLY A 176 19.95 -4.08 -0.36
C GLY A 176 18.56 -4.17 0.31
N PRO A 177 18.29 -3.33 1.31
CA PRO A 177 17.19 -3.49 2.26
C PRO A 177 15.82 -3.29 1.61
N VAL A 178 15.03 -4.37 1.51
CA VAL A 178 13.74 -4.38 0.82
C VAL A 178 12.71 -3.55 1.58
N GLU A 179 12.71 -3.65 2.90
CA GLU A 179 11.80 -2.98 3.81
C GLU A 179 11.94 -1.47 3.69
N CYS A 180 13.17 -0.96 3.78
CA CYS A 180 13.43 0.48 3.66
C CYS A 180 13.09 1.00 2.26
N ARG A 181 13.38 0.22 1.21
CA ARG A 181 13.01 0.58 -0.16
C ARG A 181 11.48 0.69 -0.33
N ASN A 182 10.72 -0.24 0.25
CA ASN A 182 9.26 -0.21 0.21
C ASN A 182 8.71 0.99 1.00
N MET A 183 9.26 1.26 2.20
CA MET A 183 8.85 2.42 3.00
C MET A 183 9.14 3.76 2.29
N LEU A 184 10.27 3.87 1.60
CA LEU A 184 10.59 5.04 0.78
C LEU A 184 9.65 5.18 -0.43
N TYR A 185 9.25 4.06 -1.04
CA TYR A 185 8.26 4.05 -2.11
C TYR A 185 6.91 4.55 -1.62
N GLU A 186 6.41 4.07 -0.46
CA GLU A 186 5.14 4.52 0.11
C GLU A 186 5.17 6.00 0.51
N ALA A 187 6.27 6.47 1.09
CA ALA A 187 6.45 7.88 1.42
C ALA A 187 6.44 8.76 0.17
N ALA A 188 7.17 8.35 -0.88
CA ALA A 188 7.19 9.03 -2.17
C ALA A 188 5.81 9.01 -2.85
N HIS A 189 5.10 7.89 -2.78
CA HIS A 189 3.76 7.77 -3.33
C HIS A 189 2.80 8.73 -2.63
N THR A 190 2.82 8.74 -1.29
CA THR A 190 2.07 9.66 -0.43
C THR A 190 2.34 11.13 -0.76
N ILE A 191 3.61 11.51 -1.05
CA ILE A 191 3.96 12.87 -1.49
C ILE A 191 3.23 13.26 -2.77
N LEU A 192 3.11 12.33 -3.72
CA LEU A 192 2.51 12.60 -5.03
C LEU A 192 0.99 12.56 -5.02
N THR A 193 0.38 11.67 -4.23
CA THR A 193 -1.07 11.39 -4.29
C THR A 193 -1.87 12.02 -3.16
N VAL A 194 -1.33 12.06 -1.93
CA VAL A 194 -2.10 12.45 -0.73
C VAL A 194 -1.71 13.83 -0.22
N SER A 195 -0.41 14.13 -0.18
CA SER A 195 0.09 15.37 0.43
C SER A 195 -0.50 16.61 -0.25
N LYS A 196 -1.12 17.54 0.50
CA LYS A 196 -1.68 18.79 -0.07
C LYS A 196 -0.63 19.90 -0.21
N LYS A 197 0.48 19.82 0.52
CA LYS A 197 1.55 20.83 0.51
C LYS A 197 2.20 20.93 -0.87
N LYS A 198 2.47 22.17 -1.32
CA LYS A 198 3.22 22.45 -2.57
C LYS A 198 4.66 22.80 -2.21
N PHE A 199 5.62 22.08 -2.77
CA PHE A 199 7.06 22.27 -2.57
C PHE A 199 7.82 21.70 -3.77
N LYS A 200 9.05 22.17 -4.08
CA LYS A 200 9.72 21.79 -5.35
C LYS A 200 9.92 20.30 -5.52
N LEU A 201 10.16 19.52 -4.45
CA LEU A 201 10.34 18.07 -4.56
C LEU A 201 9.07 17.40 -5.12
N LYS A 202 7.90 17.77 -4.62
CA LYS A 202 6.61 17.32 -5.14
C LYS A 202 6.39 17.82 -6.58
N SER A 203 6.65 19.10 -6.85
CA SER A 203 6.48 19.68 -8.19
C SER A 203 7.36 18.99 -9.24
N TRP A 204 8.60 18.66 -8.88
CA TRP A 204 9.51 17.87 -9.71
C TRP A 204 8.95 16.47 -9.97
N GLY A 205 8.46 15.78 -8.93
CA GLY A 205 7.86 14.46 -9.06
C GLY A 205 6.60 14.45 -9.93
N ILE A 206 5.73 15.46 -9.82
CA ILE A 206 4.55 15.63 -10.69
C ILE A 206 4.97 15.83 -12.15
N LYS A 207 5.97 16.70 -12.42
CA LYS A 207 6.50 16.90 -13.78
C LYS A 207 7.04 15.60 -14.37
N LEU A 208 7.72 14.79 -13.55
CA LEU A 208 8.22 13.49 -13.97
C LEU A 208 7.09 12.49 -14.22
N ALA A 209 6.07 12.47 -13.37
CA ALA A 209 4.90 11.62 -13.52
C ALA A 209 4.17 11.89 -14.85
N LYS A 210 4.02 13.17 -15.22
CA LYS A 210 3.46 13.58 -16.52
C LYS A 210 4.27 13.08 -17.71
N LYS A 211 5.60 13.00 -17.59
CA LYS A 211 6.49 12.61 -18.70
C LYS A 211 6.73 11.10 -18.83
N LYS A 212 6.78 10.37 -17.72
CA LYS A 212 7.25 8.98 -17.66
C LYS A 212 6.27 8.02 -16.97
N GLY A 213 5.15 8.51 -16.46
CA GLY A 213 4.17 7.74 -15.71
C GLY A 213 4.42 7.73 -14.20
N ILE A 214 3.34 7.55 -13.43
CA ILE A 214 3.36 7.69 -11.97
C ILE A 214 4.32 6.71 -11.28
N LYS A 215 4.32 5.42 -11.67
CA LYS A 215 5.16 4.39 -11.03
C LYS A 215 6.65 4.72 -11.13
N LYS A 216 7.11 5.20 -12.30
CA LYS A 216 8.51 5.61 -12.50
C LYS A 216 8.84 6.88 -11.70
N ALA A 217 7.90 7.81 -11.61
CA ALA A 217 8.07 9.01 -10.81
C ALA A 217 8.17 8.72 -9.31
N VAL A 218 7.35 7.81 -8.78
CA VAL A 218 7.43 7.38 -7.37
C VAL A 218 8.80 6.79 -7.07
N VAL A 219 9.31 5.88 -7.90
CA VAL A 219 10.65 5.27 -7.70
C VAL A 219 11.76 6.33 -7.73
N ALA A 220 11.72 7.25 -8.70
CA ALA A 220 12.71 8.32 -8.80
C ALA A 220 12.63 9.28 -7.61
N LEU A 221 11.42 9.56 -7.13
CA LEU A 221 11.19 10.39 -5.95
C LEU A 221 11.66 9.69 -4.67
N ALA A 222 11.44 8.38 -4.54
CA ALA A 222 11.95 7.56 -3.43
C ALA A 222 13.48 7.59 -3.37
N ARG A 223 14.17 7.49 -4.52
CA ARG A 223 15.63 7.66 -4.57
C ARG A 223 16.05 9.03 -4.06
N LYS A 224 15.39 10.08 -4.55
CA LYS A 224 15.71 11.47 -4.18
C LYS A 224 15.43 11.72 -2.70
N LEU A 225 14.35 11.14 -2.18
CA LEU A 225 13.97 11.18 -0.77
C LEU A 225 15.04 10.52 0.11
N ALA A 226 15.56 9.34 -0.28
CA ALA A 226 16.65 8.69 0.44
C ALA A 226 17.89 9.59 0.56
N VAL A 227 18.32 10.21 -0.55
CA VAL A 227 19.47 11.13 -0.56
C VAL A 227 19.24 12.33 0.35
N ILE A 228 18.05 12.92 0.32
CA ILE A 228 17.67 14.06 1.16
C ILE A 228 17.66 13.65 2.64
N MET A 229 16.99 12.56 2.99
CA MET A 229 16.91 12.05 4.36
C MET A 229 18.31 11.75 4.90
N HIS A 230 19.20 11.16 4.11
CA HIS A 230 20.60 10.98 4.51
C HIS A 230 21.30 12.30 4.83
N ARG A 231 21.16 13.30 3.95
CA ARG A 231 21.77 14.62 4.15
C ARG A 231 21.24 15.28 5.43
N MET A 232 19.95 15.18 5.71
CA MET A 232 19.35 15.64 6.97
C MET A 232 19.99 14.99 8.20
N LEU A 233 20.28 13.68 8.16
CA LEU A 233 20.94 12.99 9.27
C LEU A 233 22.38 13.45 9.50
N VAL A 234 23.13 13.70 8.43
CA VAL A 234 24.52 14.16 8.51
C VAL A 234 24.59 15.60 9.01
N ASP A 235 23.76 16.49 8.47
CA ASP A 235 23.80 17.92 8.76
C ASP A 235 22.97 18.28 10.01
N LYS A 236 22.14 17.35 10.51
CA LYS A 236 21.14 17.55 11.57
C LYS A 236 20.18 18.70 11.28
N THR A 237 19.81 18.86 10.01
CA THR A 237 18.92 19.93 9.54
C THR A 237 17.55 19.39 9.17
N GLU A 238 16.52 20.17 9.50
CA GLU A 238 15.14 19.84 9.13
C GLU A 238 14.94 19.89 7.62
N PHE A 239 13.86 19.26 7.14
CA PHE A 239 13.54 19.23 5.73
C PHE A 239 13.29 20.64 5.18
N TYR A 240 14.25 21.11 4.38
CA TYR A 240 14.13 22.33 3.62
C TYR A 240 14.36 22.04 2.14
N TYR A 241 13.27 21.98 1.39
CA TYR A 241 13.31 21.81 -0.06
C TYR A 241 12.31 22.77 -0.72
N GLN A 242 12.70 24.05 -0.77
CA GLN A 242 11.99 25.08 -1.52
C GLN A 242 11.79 24.64 -2.94
#